data_AF-A0A1P8V0A4-F1
#
_entry.id   AF-A0A1P8V0A4-F1
#
_cell.length_a   1.000
_cell.length_b   1.000
_cell.length_c   1.000
_cell.angle_alpha   90.00
_cell.angle_beta   90.00
_cell.angle_gamma   90.00
#
_symmetry.space_group_name_H-M   'P 1'
#
loop_
_entity.id
_entity.type
_entity.pdbx_description
1 polymer ?
#
loop_
_entity_poly.entity_id
_entity_poly.type
_entity_poly.pdbx_seq_one_letter_code
_entity_poly.pdbx_strand_id
1 'polypeptide(L)'
;MKSLFSKIAALSLVATLSLGAQAATADTPTVLVDDRFEVFGITFGQAYGSVHLVYSVRELGGQTVLCGMTAHEKPQTLRFRRKILRKTWLKAGGKKVLGDLSFFEEFGVLEEGDPILGAAAACAPLPASARAPYELGMDRLSIRP
;
A
#
# COMPACT_ATOMS: atom_id res chain seq x y z
N MET A 1 -26.97 -20.60 72.20
CA MET A 1 -28.38 -20.46 71.75
C MET A 1 -28.43 -19.35 70.71
N LYS A 2 -29.07 -19.61 69.55
CA LYS A 2 -29.84 -18.70 68.64
C LYS A 2 -29.26 -17.29 68.38
N SER A 3 -29.22 -16.72 67.19
CA SER A 3 -29.82 -17.01 65.88
C SER A 3 -29.54 -15.81 64.96
N LEU A 4 -29.17 -16.09 63.70
CA LEU A 4 -29.57 -15.47 62.43
C LEU A 4 -29.89 -13.97 62.36
N PHE A 5 -29.14 -13.22 61.53
CA PHE A 5 -29.64 -12.28 60.52
C PHE A 5 -28.60 -12.19 59.38
N SER A 6 -28.81 -12.79 58.21
CA SER A 6 -29.65 -12.35 57.08
C SER A 6 -28.92 -11.42 56.10
N LYS A 7 -28.44 -12.05 55.03
CA LYS A 7 -28.21 -11.59 53.63
C LYS A 7 -28.58 -10.14 53.30
N ILE A 8 -27.65 -9.37 52.71
CA ILE A 8 -27.93 -8.49 51.56
C ILE A 8 -26.72 -8.53 50.61
N ALA A 9 -27.00 -8.95 49.37
CA ALA A 9 -26.11 -8.91 48.23
C ALA A 9 -25.94 -7.47 47.73
N ALA A 10 -24.72 -7.08 47.35
CA ALA A 10 -24.48 -5.87 46.56
C ALA A 10 -23.71 -6.26 45.29
N LEU A 11 -24.48 -6.51 44.25
CA LEU A 11 -24.08 -6.73 42.87
C LEU A 11 -23.43 -5.44 42.35
N SER A 12 -22.10 -5.31 42.39
CA SER A 12 -21.41 -4.23 41.67
C SER A 12 -21.19 -4.65 40.23
N LEU A 13 -22.20 -4.32 39.41
CA LEU A 13 -22.15 -4.38 37.96
C LEU A 13 -21.20 -3.26 37.47
N VAL A 14 -19.89 -3.53 37.47
CA VAL A 14 -18.94 -2.66 36.78
C VAL A 14 -19.13 -2.88 35.29
N ALA A 15 -19.97 -2.04 34.70
CA ALA A 15 -20.09 -1.87 33.26
C ALA A 15 -18.75 -1.33 32.75
N THR A 16 -17.86 -2.24 32.34
CA THR A 16 -16.73 -1.93 31.49
C THR A 16 -17.28 -1.39 30.17
N LEU A 17 -17.37 -0.07 30.09
CA LEU A 17 -17.46 0.68 28.84
C LEU A 17 -16.23 0.29 28.02
N SER A 18 -16.39 -0.74 27.20
CA SER A 18 -15.50 -1.04 26.09
C SER A 18 -15.54 0.18 25.18
N LEU A 19 -14.62 1.12 25.42
CA LEU A 19 -14.29 2.17 24.48
C LEU A 19 -13.91 1.46 23.18
N GLY A 20 -14.86 1.42 22.25
CA GLY A 20 -14.61 1.08 20.87
C GLY A 20 -13.66 2.14 20.34
N ALA A 21 -12.36 1.87 20.42
CA ALA A 21 -11.36 2.47 19.56
C ALA A 21 -11.76 2.09 18.14
N GLN A 22 -12.61 2.90 17.54
CA GLN A 22 -12.80 2.93 16.10
C GLN A 22 -11.40 3.21 15.57
N ALA A 23 -10.77 2.17 15.04
CA ALA A 23 -9.55 2.30 14.26
C ALA A 23 -9.93 3.21 13.08
N ALA A 24 -9.67 4.51 13.23
CA ALA A 24 -9.62 5.41 12.11
C ALA A 24 -8.54 4.81 11.21
N THR A 25 -8.98 4.13 10.15
CA THR A 25 -8.13 3.76 9.03
C THR A 25 -7.63 5.08 8.46
N ALA A 26 -6.48 5.53 8.95
CA ALA A 26 -5.85 6.73 8.45
C ALA A 26 -5.71 6.56 6.93
N ASP A 27 -6.39 7.42 6.17
CA ASP A 27 -6.30 7.40 4.71
C ASP A 27 -4.81 7.46 4.33
N THR A 28 -4.40 6.54 3.46
CA THR A 28 -3.01 6.48 3.01
C THR A 28 -2.70 7.82 2.34
N PRO A 29 -1.70 8.59 2.79
CA PRO A 29 -1.45 9.92 2.25
C PRO A 29 -1.16 9.83 0.75
N THR A 30 -1.70 10.78 -0.02
CA THR A 30 -1.50 10.85 -1.47
C THR A 30 -0.69 12.08 -1.86
N VAL A 31 0.06 11.96 -2.95
CA VAL A 31 0.78 13.06 -3.60
C VAL A 31 0.48 13.05 -5.10
N LEU A 32 0.66 14.20 -5.75
CA LEU A 32 0.53 14.28 -7.20
C LEU A 32 1.81 13.75 -7.87
N VAL A 33 1.64 13.00 -8.96
CA VAL A 33 2.74 12.54 -9.80
C VAL A 33 3.38 13.73 -10.52
N ASP A 34 4.70 13.82 -10.39
CA ASP A 34 5.56 14.84 -10.99
C ASP A 34 6.73 14.21 -11.76
N ASP A 35 7.63 15.03 -12.30
CA ASP A 35 8.79 14.63 -13.08
C ASP A 35 9.87 13.84 -12.29
N ARG A 36 9.70 13.72 -10.97
CA ARG A 36 10.58 12.94 -10.09
C ARG A 36 10.09 11.51 -9.87
N PHE A 37 9.01 11.11 -10.53
CA PHE A 37 8.56 9.72 -10.54
C PHE A 37 9.29 8.93 -11.64
N GLU A 38 9.75 7.75 -11.26
CA GLU A 38 10.34 6.77 -12.15
C GLU A 38 9.28 5.78 -12.64
N VAL A 39 9.53 5.16 -13.79
CA VAL A 39 8.63 4.16 -14.38
C VAL A 39 9.32 2.80 -14.42
N PHE A 40 8.73 1.83 -13.73
CA PHE A 40 9.11 0.42 -13.83
C PHE A 40 8.06 -0.35 -14.66
N GLY A 41 8.46 -0.78 -15.85
CA GLY A 41 7.59 -1.47 -16.80
C GLY A 41 7.67 -3.00 -16.67
N ILE A 42 6.51 -3.66 -16.70
CA ILE A 42 6.37 -5.11 -16.76
C ILE A 42 5.61 -5.48 -18.03
N THR A 43 6.28 -6.14 -18.98
CA THR A 43 5.69 -6.51 -20.28
C THR A 43 5.32 -7.99 -20.29
N PHE A 44 4.07 -8.30 -20.66
CA PHE A 44 3.54 -9.68 -20.72
C PHE A 44 3.57 -10.31 -22.12
N GLY A 45 4.08 -9.56 -23.10
CA GLY A 45 4.05 -9.89 -24.53
C GLY A 45 3.07 -8.99 -25.29
N GLN A 46 3.25 -8.88 -26.61
CA GLN A 46 2.52 -7.89 -27.44
C GLN A 46 0.99 -8.02 -27.34
N ALA A 47 0.48 -9.25 -27.21
CA ALA A 47 -0.95 -9.49 -27.07
C ALA A 47 -1.51 -8.92 -25.77
N TYR A 48 -0.78 -9.06 -24.66
CA TYR A 48 -1.25 -8.73 -23.32
C TYR A 48 -0.99 -7.28 -22.92
N GLY A 49 0.04 -6.64 -23.46
CA GLY A 49 0.45 -5.28 -23.12
C GLY A 49 1.37 -5.23 -21.89
N SER A 50 1.53 -4.02 -21.37
CA SER A 50 2.42 -3.72 -20.23
C SER A 50 1.66 -3.16 -19.03
N VAL A 51 2.25 -3.31 -17.85
CA VAL A 51 1.86 -2.61 -16.62
C VAL A 51 3.02 -1.75 -16.18
N HIS A 52 2.74 -0.49 -15.90
CA HIS A 52 3.69 0.51 -15.45
C HIS A 52 3.47 0.81 -13.98
N LEU A 53 4.52 0.62 -13.18
CA LEU A 53 4.59 1.08 -11.80
C LEU A 53 5.28 2.45 -11.82
N VAL A 54 4.52 3.50 -11.54
CA VAL A 54 5.02 4.87 -11.48
C VAL A 54 5.28 5.18 -10.02
N TYR A 55 6.54 5.40 -9.64
CA TYR A 55 6.92 5.49 -8.23
C TYR A 55 7.98 6.54 -7.94
N SER A 56 8.06 6.98 -6.69
CA SER A 56 9.12 7.87 -6.21
C SER A 56 9.37 7.62 -4.73
N VAL A 57 10.64 7.59 -4.33
CA VAL A 57 11.03 7.59 -2.91
C VAL A 57 11.40 9.02 -2.52
N ARG A 58 10.74 9.57 -1.50
CA ARG A 58 10.89 10.97 -1.10
C ARG A 58 10.65 11.16 0.40
N GLU A 59 11.04 12.32 0.91
CA GLU A 59 10.75 12.73 2.29
C GLU A 59 9.39 13.41 2.36
N LEU A 60 8.53 12.96 3.27
CA LEU A 60 7.23 13.56 3.57
C LEU A 60 7.06 13.63 5.09
N GLY A 61 6.93 14.84 5.64
CA GLY A 61 6.77 15.02 7.10
C GLY A 61 7.97 14.52 7.93
N GLY A 62 9.19 14.54 7.37
CA GLY A 62 10.40 14.03 8.04
C GLY A 62 10.54 12.50 8.03
N GLN A 63 9.73 11.81 7.22
CA GLN A 63 9.81 10.38 7.02
C GLN A 63 10.04 10.05 5.54
N THR A 64 10.96 9.13 5.25
CA THR A 64 11.13 8.57 3.92
C THR A 64 9.92 7.70 3.58
N VAL A 65 9.25 8.00 2.46
CA VAL A 65 8.09 7.28 1.96
C VAL A 65 8.33 6.79 0.54
N LEU A 66 7.73 5.65 0.19
CA LEU A 66 7.55 5.22 -1.19
C LEU A 66 6.14 5.62 -1.63
N CYS A 67 6.05 6.49 -2.63
CA CYS A 67 4.79 6.85 -3.26
C CYS A 67 4.68 6.17 -4.62
N GLY A 68 3.50 5.68 -4.99
CA GLY A 68 3.30 5.15 -6.33
C GLY A 68 1.88 4.84 -6.73
N MET A 69 1.74 4.55 -8.01
CA MET A 69 0.51 4.14 -8.67
C MET A 69 0.80 3.11 -9.77
N THR A 70 -0.26 2.45 -10.24
CA THR A 70 -0.22 1.54 -11.39
C THR A 70 -0.97 2.12 -12.57
N ALA A 71 -0.35 2.08 -13.75
CA ALA A 71 -0.98 2.39 -15.03
C ALA A 71 -0.89 1.17 -15.96
N HIS A 72 -1.93 0.95 -16.75
CA HIS A 72 -2.11 -0.27 -17.53
C HIS A 72 -2.20 0.06 -19.02
N GLU A 73 -1.44 -0.62 -19.87
CA GLU A 73 -1.52 -0.38 -21.32
C GLU A 73 -2.81 -0.97 -21.93
N LYS A 74 -3.33 -2.05 -21.34
CA LYS A 74 -4.53 -2.76 -21.83
C LYS A 74 -5.44 -3.16 -20.67
N PRO A 75 -6.78 -3.13 -20.84
CA PRO A 75 -7.75 -3.49 -19.79
C PRO A 75 -7.52 -4.87 -19.18
N GLN A 76 -7.15 -5.85 -20.00
CA GLN A 76 -6.89 -7.23 -19.56
C GLN A 76 -5.73 -7.36 -18.56
N THR A 77 -4.85 -6.36 -18.43
CA THR A 77 -3.76 -6.39 -17.45
C THR A 77 -4.21 -5.98 -16.05
N LEU A 78 -5.37 -5.32 -15.91
CA LEU A 78 -5.96 -4.93 -14.62
C LEU A 78 -6.17 -6.15 -13.71
N ARG A 79 -6.56 -7.30 -14.29
CA ARG A 79 -6.74 -8.56 -13.57
C ARG A 79 -5.47 -9.05 -12.87
N PHE A 80 -4.30 -8.63 -13.35
CA PHE A 80 -3.00 -9.01 -12.79
C PHE A 80 -2.48 -8.00 -11.76
N ARG A 81 -3.06 -6.81 -11.65
CA ARG A 81 -2.59 -5.70 -10.80
C ARG A 81 -2.26 -6.16 -9.39
N ARG A 82 -3.23 -6.78 -8.70
CA ARG A 82 -3.05 -7.26 -7.32
C ARG A 82 -1.90 -8.25 -7.18
N LYS A 83 -1.72 -9.14 -8.18
CA LYS A 83 -0.65 -10.14 -8.17
C LYS A 83 0.72 -9.52 -8.41
N ILE A 84 0.79 -8.56 -9.33
CA ILE A 84 1.99 -7.77 -9.62
C ILE A 84 2.42 -7.01 -8.37
N LEU A 85 1.53 -6.24 -7.76
CA LEU A 85 1.83 -5.43 -6.57
C LEU A 85 2.32 -6.29 -5.40
N ARG A 86 1.67 -7.43 -5.14
CA ARG A 86 2.09 -8.39 -4.10
C ARG A 86 3.44 -9.07 -4.35
N LYS A 87 3.90 -9.09 -5.61
CA LYS A 87 5.20 -9.67 -5.99
C LYS A 87 6.27 -8.62 -6.21
N THR A 88 5.90 -7.35 -6.24
CA THR A 88 6.83 -6.24 -6.35
C THR A 88 7.40 -5.92 -4.97
N TRP A 89 8.66 -5.53 -4.93
CA TRP A 89 9.38 -5.18 -3.73
C TRP A 89 10.27 -3.97 -3.99
N LEU A 90 10.63 -3.27 -2.91
CA LEU A 90 11.65 -2.24 -2.89
C LEU A 90 12.85 -2.73 -2.07
N LYS A 91 14.05 -2.63 -2.63
CA LYS A 91 15.31 -2.77 -1.90
C LYS A 91 15.89 -1.40 -1.55
N ALA A 92 16.60 -1.36 -0.43
CA ALA A 92 17.44 -0.25 -0.03
C ALA A 92 18.81 -0.83 0.35
N GLY A 93 19.89 -0.38 -0.30
CA GLY A 93 21.24 -0.93 -0.07
C GLY A 93 21.32 -2.45 -0.26
N GLY A 94 20.61 -2.99 -1.25
CA GLY A 94 20.60 -4.42 -1.57
C GLY A 94 19.67 -5.31 -0.72
N LYS A 95 19.06 -4.77 0.35
CA LYS A 95 18.11 -5.52 1.21
C LYS A 95 16.67 -5.13 0.92
N LYS A 96 15.76 -6.11 0.81
CA LYS A 96 14.32 -5.83 0.67
C LYS A 96 13.81 -5.13 1.94
N VAL A 97 13.30 -3.91 1.79
CA VAL A 97 12.79 -3.07 2.89
C VAL A 97 11.27 -2.94 2.84
N LEU A 98 10.68 -3.11 1.67
CA LEU A 98 9.24 -3.17 1.49
C LEU A 98 8.91 -4.30 0.52
N GLY A 99 7.99 -5.16 0.94
CA GLY A 99 7.38 -6.15 0.07
C GLY A 99 5.88 -5.87 0.03
N ASP A 100 5.24 -6.23 -1.08
CA ASP A 100 3.83 -5.95 -1.33
C ASP A 100 3.53 -4.44 -1.45
N LEU A 101 3.35 -4.00 -2.69
CA LEU A 101 3.02 -2.61 -3.02
C LEU A 101 1.51 -2.42 -3.24
N SER A 102 0.67 -3.26 -2.64
CA SER A 102 -0.80 -3.20 -2.84
C SER A 102 -1.44 -1.86 -2.43
N PHE A 103 -0.71 -1.00 -1.72
CA PHE A 103 -1.16 0.36 -1.39
C PHE A 103 -1.04 1.34 -2.57
N PHE A 104 -0.34 1.00 -3.65
CA PHE A 104 -0.23 1.88 -4.83
C PHE A 104 -1.61 2.18 -5.39
N GLU A 105 -1.87 3.43 -5.75
CA GLU A 105 -3.14 3.82 -6.38
C GLU A 105 -3.31 3.18 -7.76
N GLU A 106 -4.57 3.03 -8.18
CA GLU A 106 -4.89 2.59 -9.53
C GLU A 106 -5.23 3.80 -10.40
N PHE A 107 -4.38 4.10 -11.39
CA PHE A 107 -4.73 5.10 -12.40
C PHE A 107 -5.77 4.54 -13.38
N GLY A 108 -5.61 3.28 -13.77
CA GLY A 108 -6.45 2.61 -14.76
C GLY A 108 -5.69 2.31 -16.05
N VAL A 109 -6.40 2.32 -17.18
CA VAL A 109 -5.83 2.10 -18.51
C VAL A 109 -5.31 3.43 -19.06
N LEU A 110 -4.11 3.43 -19.65
CA LEU A 110 -3.56 4.60 -20.33
C LEU A 110 -4.31 4.80 -21.65
N GLU A 111 -5.08 5.87 -21.75
CA GLU A 111 -5.65 6.31 -23.03
C GLU A 111 -4.65 7.22 -23.76
N GLU A 112 -4.79 7.30 -25.08
CA GLU A 112 -3.90 8.14 -25.89
C GLU A 112 -4.09 9.61 -25.50
N GLY A 113 -3.01 10.23 -25.01
CA GLY A 113 -3.01 11.62 -24.56
C GLY A 113 -3.26 11.82 -23.07
N ASP A 114 -3.50 10.76 -22.29
CA ASP A 114 -3.67 10.87 -20.84
C ASP A 114 -2.36 11.27 -20.15
N PRO A 115 -2.30 12.45 -19.51
CA PRO A 115 -1.13 12.81 -18.73
C PRO A 115 -1.16 12.06 -17.40
N ILE A 116 -0.18 11.17 -17.21
CA ILE A 116 0.09 10.57 -15.89
C ILE A 116 0.46 11.66 -14.86
N LEU A 117 1.03 12.77 -15.32
CA LEU A 117 1.38 13.91 -14.47
C LEU A 117 0.11 14.51 -13.84
N GLY A 118 0.15 14.76 -12.52
CA GLY A 118 -1.00 15.23 -11.76
C GLY A 118 -1.94 14.12 -11.28
N ALA A 119 -1.72 12.85 -11.64
CA ALA A 119 -2.43 11.73 -11.04
C ALA A 119 -2.07 11.55 -9.57
N ALA A 120 -2.97 10.94 -8.79
CA ALA A 120 -2.71 10.63 -7.38
C ALA A 120 -1.84 9.37 -7.23
N ALA A 121 -0.84 9.45 -6.37
CA ALA A 121 -0.02 8.34 -5.94
C ALA A 121 -0.12 8.19 -4.42
N ALA A 122 -0.44 7.00 -3.93
CA ALA A 122 -0.49 6.69 -2.51
C ALA A 122 0.92 6.42 -1.97
N CYS A 123 1.16 6.85 -0.73
CA CYS A 123 2.46 6.79 -0.09
C CYS A 123 2.45 5.89 1.15
N ALA A 124 3.44 5.01 1.25
CA ALA A 124 3.69 4.22 2.46
C ALA A 124 5.05 4.56 3.06
N PRO A 125 5.15 4.60 4.40
CA PRO A 125 6.41 4.83 5.07
C PRO A 125 7.41 3.69 4.84
N LEU A 126 8.67 4.03 4.61
CA LEU A 126 9.77 3.09 4.65
C LEU A 126 10.31 2.96 6.09
N PRO A 127 10.91 1.81 6.45
CA PRO A 127 11.59 1.69 7.74
C PRO A 127 12.75 2.69 7.80
N ALA A 128 13.00 3.29 8.98
CA ALA A 128 14.05 4.32 9.16
C ALA A 128 15.48 3.84 8.81
N SER A 129 15.68 2.52 8.69
CA SER A 129 16.93 1.90 8.24
C SER A 129 17.09 1.84 6.72
N ALA A 130 16.03 2.12 5.95
CA ALA A 130 16.05 2.09 4.49
C ALA A 130 16.80 3.29 3.92
N ARG A 131 18.04 3.07 3.51
CA ARG A 131 18.88 4.11 2.89
C ARG A 131 19.11 3.81 1.42
N ALA A 132 19.21 4.88 0.62
CA ALA A 132 19.59 4.81 -0.78
C ALA A 132 20.91 4.01 -0.98
N PRO A 133 21.13 3.40 -2.15
CA PRO A 133 20.26 3.43 -3.34
C PRO A 133 19.02 2.55 -3.17
N TYR A 134 17.93 2.98 -3.82
CA TYR A 134 16.68 2.24 -3.89
C TYR A 134 16.58 1.50 -5.23
N GLU A 135 16.02 0.30 -5.19
CA GLU A 135 15.82 -0.54 -6.38
C GLU A 135 14.43 -1.16 -6.31
N LEU A 136 13.61 -0.91 -7.32
CA LEU A 136 12.35 -1.62 -7.50
C LEU A 136 12.59 -2.92 -8.26
N GLY A 137 11.95 -3.99 -7.81
CA GLY A 137 12.02 -5.26 -8.51
C GLY A 137 10.80 -6.12 -8.23
N MET A 138 10.75 -7.28 -8.87
CA MET A 138 9.62 -8.20 -8.76
C MET A 138 10.12 -9.63 -8.61
N ASP A 139 9.50 -10.37 -7.69
CA ASP A 139 9.69 -11.83 -7.63
C ASP A 139 9.06 -12.51 -8.84
N ARG A 140 9.46 -13.75 -9.12
CA ARG A 140 8.94 -14.50 -10.27
C ARG A 140 7.41 -14.51 -10.28
N LEU A 141 6.84 -13.94 -11.34
CA LEU A 141 5.41 -13.90 -11.56
C LEU A 141 5.01 -15.09 -12.44
N SER A 142 4.16 -15.97 -11.93
CA SER A 142 3.53 -17.02 -12.74
C SER A 142 2.21 -16.49 -13.28
N ILE A 143 2.11 -16.25 -14.58
CA ILE A 143 0.84 -15.94 -15.23
C ILE A 143 0.40 -17.17 -16.01
N ARG A 144 -0.80 -17.66 -15.73
CA ARG A 144 -1.48 -18.63 -16.57
C ARG A 144 -2.43 -17.85 -17.48
N PRO A 145 -2.45 -18.14 -18.79
CA PRO A 145 -3.33 -17.48 -19.76
C PRO A 145 -4.80 -17.42 -19.30
#